data_AF-A0A2D5I5T9-F1
#
_entry.id   AF-A0A2D5I5T9-F1
#
_cell.length_a   1.000
_cell.length_b   1.000
_cell.length_c   1.000
_cell.angle_alpha   90.00
_cell.angle_beta   90.00
_cell.angle_gamma   90.00
#
_symmetry.space_group_name_H-M   'P 1'
#
loop_
_entity.id
_entity.type
_entity.pdbx_description
1 polymer ?
#
loop_
_entity_poly.entity_id
_entity_poly.type
_entity_poly.pdbx_seq_one_letter_code
_entity_poly.pdbx_strand_id
1 'polypeptide(L)' 'MKLLSKESIIFYSILGAFTAFFIAPFIRSLIDFDWKIEILITTSIIIPIYVLAKKYLLSKFIKKD' A
#
# COMPACT_ATOMS: atom_id res chain seq x y z
N MET A 1 14.38 -3.84 -9.83
CA MET A 1 14.68 -4.03 -8.38
C MET A 1 14.57 -5.52 -8.05
N LYS A 2 15.58 -6.12 -7.42
CA LYS A 2 15.44 -7.46 -6.85
C LYS A 2 14.50 -7.36 -5.64
N LEU A 3 13.41 -8.12 -5.61
CA LEU A 3 12.39 -8.10 -4.55
C LEU A 3 12.97 -8.23 -3.13
N LEU A 4 14.13 -8.87 -2.99
CA LEU A 4 14.82 -9.12 -1.73
C LEU A 4 16.05 -8.22 -1.50
N SER A 5 16.22 -7.13 -2.27
CA SER A 5 17.25 -6.15 -1.95
C SER A 5 16.89 -5.42 -0.65
N LYS A 6 17.90 -5.04 0.15
CA LYS A 6 17.69 -4.29 1.41
C LYS A 6 16.82 -3.04 1.21
N GLU A 7 17.07 -2.31 0.11
CA GLU A 7 16.30 -1.13 -0.28
C GLU A 7 14.82 -1.45 -0.54
N SER A 8 14.54 -2.57 -1.22
CA SER A 8 13.16 -3.01 -1.48
C SER A 8 12.43 -3.38 -0.20
N ILE A 9 13.11 -4.09 0.70
CA ILE A 9 12.53 -4.48 1.99
C ILE A 9 12.19 -3.23 2.80
N ILE A 10 13.12 -2.29 2.94
CA ILE A 10 12.89 -1.02 3.66
C ILE A 10 11.73 -0.24 3.03
N PHE A 11 11.70 -0.14 1.71
CA PHE A 11 10.64 0.55 0.99
C PHE A 11 9.25 -0.08 1.22
N TYR A 12 9.12 -1.40 1.03
CA TYR A 12 7.85 -2.10 1.23
C TYR A 12 7.40 -2.08 2.70
N SER A 13 8.34 -2.11 3.65
CA SER A 13 8.04 -1.97 5.08
C SER A 13 7.50 -0.58 5.42
N ILE A 14 8.12 0.50 4.91
CA ILE A 14 7.64 1.88 5.14
C ILE A 14 6.28 2.08 4.46
N LEU A 15 6.11 1.61 3.23
CA LEU A 15 4.85 1.71 2.51
C LEU A 15 3.75 0.93 3.24
N GLY A 16 4.04 -0.28 3.72
CA GLY A 16 3.12 -1.10 4.51
C GLY A 16 2.71 -0.41 5.81
N ALA A 17 3.67 0.12 6.57
CA ALA A 17 3.41 0.86 7.79
C ALA A 17 2.55 2.10 7.53
N PHE A 18 2.88 2.92 6.52
CA PHE A 18 2.09 4.09 6.16
C PHE A 18 0.64 3.73 5.82
N THR A 19 0.46 2.65 5.06
CA THR A 19 -0.87 2.22 4.64
C THR A 19 -1.69 1.69 5.82
N ALA A 20 -1.06 0.95 6.74
CA ALA A 20 -1.71 0.40 7.93
C ALA A 20 -2.06 1.46 8.98
N PHE A 21 -1.19 2.46 9.20
CA PHE A 21 -1.38 3.47 10.25
C PHE A 21 -2.18 4.70 9.81
N PHE A 22 -2.18 5.04 8.52
CA PHE A 22 -2.88 6.24 8.03
C PHE A 22 -4.06 5.87 7.13
N ILE A 23 -3.84 5.06 6.08
CA ILE A 23 -4.86 4.81 5.06
C ILE A 23 -5.97 3.89 5.58
N ALA A 24 -5.63 2.78 6.24
CA ALA A 24 -6.61 1.84 6.77
C ALA A 24 -7.58 2.47 7.81
N PRO A 25 -7.11 3.17 8.85
CA PRO A 25 -8.02 3.83 9.79
C PRO A 25 -8.78 5.00 9.16
N PHE A 26 -8.20 5.70 8.18
CA PHE A 26 -8.91 6.75 7.45
C PHE A 26 -10.09 6.18 6.64
N ILE A 27 -9.89 5.09 5.90
CA ILE A 27 -10.96 4.42 5.14
C ILE A 27 -12.05 3.92 6.09
N ARG A 28 -11.67 3.31 7.21
CA ARG A 28 -12.63 2.87 8.24
C ARG A 28 -13.40 4.03 8.86
N SER A 29 -12.76 5.17 9.09
CA SER A 29 -13.45 6.36 9.59
C SER A 29 -14.50 6.92 8.63
N LEU A 30 -14.47 6.54 7.35
CA LEU A 30 -15.43 6.97 6.33
C LEU A 30 -16.56 5.96 6.12
N ILE A 31 -16.46 4.77 6.70
CA ILE A 31 -17.32 3.63 6.42
C ILE A 31 -17.83 3.08 7.76
N ASP A 32 -19.11 3.28 8.07
CA ASP A 32 -19.78 2.63 9.21
C ASP A 32 -20.49 1.36 8.72
N PHE A 33 -19.77 0.23 8.65
CA PHE A 33 -20.36 -1.08 8.30
C PHE A 33 -20.00 -2.14 9.35
N ASP A 34 -20.47 -3.38 9.13
CA ASP A 34 -19.96 -4.51 9.91
C ASP A 34 -18.45 -4.67 9.69
N TRP A 35 -17.71 -4.96 10.76
CA TRP A 35 -16.25 -5.06 10.78
C TRP A 35 -15.70 -5.99 9.68
N LYS A 36 -16.44 -7.04 9.29
CA LYS A 36 -16.05 -7.95 8.20
C LYS A 36 -16.06 -7.26 6.85
N ILE A 37 -17.09 -6.45 6.59
CA ILE A 37 -17.28 -5.71 5.34
C ILE A 37 -16.25 -4.59 5.24
N GLU A 38 -16.00 -3.88 6.35
CA GLU A 38 -14.96 -2.86 6.42
C GLU A 38 -13.57 -3.41 6.06
N ILE A 39 -13.20 -4.58 6.58
CA ILE A 39 -11.91 -5.22 6.24
C ILE A 39 -11.85 -5.55 4.75
N LEU A 40 -12.92 -6.09 4.17
CA LEU A 40 -12.97 -6.43 2.75
C LEU A 40 -12.81 -5.19 1.87
N ILE A 41 -13.53 -4.10 2.17
CA ILE A 41 -13.46 -2.85 1.41
C ILE A 41 -12.10 -2.16 1.60
N THR A 42 -11.61 -2.11 2.84
CA THR A 42 -10.30 -1.51 3.14
C THR A 42 -9.19 -2.26 2.39
N THR A 43 -9.24 -3.59 2.38
CA THR A 43 -8.25 -4.43 1.68
C THR A 43 -8.37 -4.28 0.16
N SER A 44 -9.60 -4.20 -0.38
CA SER A 44 -9.84 -4.00 -1.81
C SER A 44 -9.36 -2.64 -2.33
N ILE A 45 -9.23 -1.63 -1.47
CA ILE A 45 -8.66 -0.32 -1.79
C ILE A 45 -7.12 -0.31 -1.59
N ILE A 46 -6.62 -0.92 -0.52
CA ILE A 46 -5.20 -0.95 -0.19
C ILE A 46 -4.37 -1.72 -1.23
N ILE A 47 -4.86 -2.87 -1.70
CA ILE A 47 -4.13 -3.70 -2.69
C ILE A 47 -3.86 -2.91 -3.99
N PRO A 48 -4.87 -2.28 -4.64
CA PRO A 48 -4.63 -1.42 -5.79
C PRO A 48 -3.65 -0.28 -5.54
N ILE A 49 -3.75 0.39 -4.37
CA ILE A 49 -2.82 1.47 -3.99
C ILE A 49 -1.39 0.93 -3.94
N TYR A 50 -1.18 -0.27 -3.39
CA TYR A 50 0.15 -0.89 -3.30
C TYR A 50 0.72 -1.24 -4.68
N VAL A 51 -0.13 -1.76 -5.58
CA VAL A 51 0.25 -2.06 -6.97
C VAL A 51 0.56 -0.79 -7.75
N LEU A 52 -0.24 0.26 -7.59
CA LEU A 52 -0.04 1.56 -8.23
C LEU A 52 1.19 2.27 -7.70
N ALA A 53 1.40 2.30 -6.39
CA ALA A 53 2.60 2.85 -5.76
C ALA A 53 3.84 2.14 -6.30
N LYS A 54 3.83 0.79 -6.29
CA LYS A 54 4.90 -0.01 -6.89
C LYS A 54 5.12 0.34 -8.35
N LYS A 55 4.07 0.41 -9.17
CA LYS A 55 4.18 0.73 -10.61
C LYS A 55 4.70 2.15 -10.85
N TYR A 56 4.19 3.14 -10.13
CA TYR A 56 4.57 4.54 -10.25
C TYR A 56 6.00 4.79 -9.74
N LEU A 57 6.38 4.22 -8.60
CA LEU A 57 7.72 4.31 -8.06
C LEU A 57 8.73 3.54 -8.91
N LEU A 58 8.43 2.33 -9.38
CA LEU A 58 9.29 1.63 -10.35
C LEU A 58 9.41 2.43 -11.66
N SER A 59 8.32 3.01 -12.16
CA SER A 59 8.36 3.80 -13.41
C SER A 59 9.13 5.11 -13.26
N LYS A 60 9.15 5.72 -12.06
CA LYS A 60 9.77 7.03 -11.83
C LYS A 60 11.21 6.93 -11.30
N PHE A 61 11.54 5.87 -10.57
CA PHE A 61 12.87 5.67 -9.97
C PHE A 61 13.72 4.59 -10.67
N ILE A 62 13.13 3.72 -11.51
CA ILE A 62 13.86 2.63 -12.19
C ILE A 62 13.88 2.75 -13.72
N LYS A 63 13.18 3.71 -14.34
CA LYS A 63 13.53 4.16 -15.69
C LYS A 63 14.61 5.25 -15.61
N LYS A 64 15.83 4.80 -15.29
CA LYS A 64 17.06 5.48 -15.69
C LYS A 64 17.87 4.45 -16.48
N ASP A 65 17.30 4.08 -17.63
CA ASP A 65 17.96 3.51 -18.80
C ASP A 65 17.04 3.80 -20.01
#